data_AF-A0A660USM3-F1
#
_entry.id   AF-A0A660USM3-F1
#
_cell.length_a   1.000
_cell.length_b   1.000
_cell.length_c   1.000
_cell.angle_alpha   90.00
_cell.angle_beta   90.00
_cell.angle_gamma   90.00
#
_symmetry.space_group_name_H-M   'P 1'
#
loop_
_entity.id
_entity.type
_entity.pdbx_description
1 polymer ?
#
loop_
_entity_poly.entity_id
_entity_poly.type
_entity_poly.pdbx_seq_one_letter_code
_entity_poly.pdbx_strand_id
1 'polypeptide(L)'
;MNIKDGYIAYIVNPHAGASSGKRMAAEFKKYLTDRGFEVRTSFTSSLENACELVTKAAVDYDCSLVVAAGGDGTARETAHGLEGSDKPMMLIPCGTENLLANELGYDERTKTLIKAFEGDCIRTLDLGSANGRCFTS
;
A
#
# COMPACT_ATOMS: atom_id res chain seq x y z
N MET A 1 3.10 -14.33 10.31
CA MET A 1 1.75 -13.94 10.79
C MET A 1 0.79 -14.23 9.65
N ASN A 2 -0.33 -14.92 9.88
CA ASN A 2 -1.33 -15.10 8.82
C ASN A 2 -2.07 -13.78 8.66
N ILE A 3 -2.26 -13.29 7.43
CA ILE A 3 -2.97 -12.02 7.19
C ILE A 3 -4.36 -12.04 7.82
N LYS A 4 -4.98 -13.23 7.93
CA LYS A 4 -6.30 -13.43 8.56
C LYS A 4 -6.33 -13.25 10.08
N ASP A 5 -5.19 -13.25 10.76
CA ASP A 5 -5.13 -13.10 12.22
C ASP A 5 -5.20 -11.63 12.66
N GLY A 6 -5.32 -10.70 11.70
CA GLY A 6 -5.38 -9.26 11.95
C GLY A 6 -6.12 -8.53 10.83
N TYR A 7 -5.92 -7.21 10.74
CA TYR A 7 -6.56 -6.37 9.73
C TYR A 7 -5.59 -5.90 8.65
N ILE A 8 -6.14 -5.52 7.50
CA ILE A 8 -5.44 -4.87 6.39
C ILE A 8 -5.69 -3.37 6.48
N ALA A 9 -4.62 -2.59 6.71
CA ALA A 9 -4.67 -1.14 6.66
C ALA A 9 -4.74 -0.69 5.20
N TYR A 10 -5.84 -0.06 4.79
CA TYR A 10 -6.11 0.29 3.39
C TYR A 10 -6.12 1.81 3.21
N ILE A 11 -4.98 2.36 2.82
CA ILE A 11 -4.71 3.80 2.81
C ILE A 11 -4.89 4.33 1.39
N VAL A 12 -5.82 5.28 1.22
CA VAL A 12 -6.23 5.77 -0.10
C VAL A 12 -5.94 7.26 -0.20
N ASN A 13 -5.17 7.65 -1.21
CA ASN A 13 -5.03 9.05 -1.60
C ASN A 13 -6.16 9.45 -2.56
N PRO A 14 -7.18 10.22 -2.12
CA PRO A 14 -8.32 10.58 -2.97
C PRO A 14 -7.96 11.54 -4.11
N HIS A 15 -6.83 12.25 -3.96
CA HIS A 15 -6.30 13.21 -4.92
C HIS A 15 -5.36 12.56 -5.95
N ALA A 16 -4.95 11.31 -5.73
CA ALA A 16 -4.22 10.56 -6.73
C ALA A 16 -5.15 10.04 -7.81
N GLY A 17 -4.74 10.23 -9.07
CA GLY A 17 -5.10 9.34 -10.16
C GLY A 17 -6.32 9.64 -11.00
N ALA A 18 -6.26 9.01 -12.18
CA ALA A 18 -7.38 8.86 -13.10
C ALA A 18 -8.47 7.94 -12.52
N SER A 19 -9.65 7.96 -13.13
CA SER A 19 -10.79 7.12 -12.74
C SER A 19 -10.48 5.61 -12.71
N SER A 20 -9.52 5.15 -13.51
CA SER A 20 -9.06 3.75 -13.56
C SER A 20 -8.45 3.26 -12.25
N GLY A 21 -7.53 4.03 -11.65
CA GLY A 21 -6.89 3.69 -10.37
C GLY A 21 -7.90 3.63 -9.22
N LYS A 22 -8.84 4.58 -9.20
CA LYS A 22 -9.95 4.59 -8.21
C LYS A 22 -10.83 3.33 -8.33
N ARG A 23 -11.13 2.90 -9.55
CA ARG A 23 -11.86 1.64 -9.78
C ARG A 23 -11.08 0.43 -9.29
N MET A 24 -9.78 0.37 -9.58
CA MET A 24 -8.92 -0.74 -9.16
C MET A 24 -8.82 -0.86 -7.64
N ALA A 25 -8.66 0.27 -6.94
CA ALA A 25 -8.69 0.29 -5.47
C ALA A 25 -10.04 -0.22 -4.94
N ALA A 26 -11.16 0.24 -5.51
CA ALA A 26 -12.48 -0.24 -5.10
C ALA A 26 -12.66 -1.75 -5.34
N GLU A 27 -12.24 -2.26 -6.51
CA GLU A 27 -12.36 -3.68 -6.87
C GLU A 27 -11.46 -4.58 -6.00
N PHE A 28 -10.22 -4.17 -5.74
CA PHE A 28 -9.31 -4.94 -4.91
C PHE A 28 -9.76 -4.96 -3.44
N LYS A 29 -10.21 -3.82 -2.91
CA LYS A 29 -10.84 -3.78 -1.58
C LYS A 29 -12.04 -4.72 -1.51
N LYS A 30 -12.92 -4.70 -2.53
CA LYS A 30 -14.07 -5.59 -2.58
C LYS A 30 -13.66 -7.07 -2.57
N TYR A 31 -12.65 -7.43 -3.36
CA TYR A 31 -12.11 -8.79 -3.37
C TYR A 31 -11.65 -9.23 -1.97
N LEU A 32 -10.90 -8.38 -1.24
CA LEU A 32 -10.46 -8.68 0.11
C LEU A 32 -11.64 -8.88 1.08
N THR A 33 -12.62 -7.97 1.05
CA THR A 33 -13.78 -8.06 1.94
C THR A 33 -14.67 -9.28 1.62
N ASP A 34 -14.87 -9.60 0.34
CA ASP A 34 -15.65 -10.78 -0.09
C ASP A 34 -14.98 -12.10 0.35
N ARG A 35 -13.66 -12.07 0.59
CA ARG A 35 -12.87 -13.21 1.11
C ARG A 35 -12.80 -13.25 2.63
N GLY A 36 -13.46 -12.31 3.32
CA GLY A 36 -13.57 -12.25 4.77
C GLY A 36 -12.39 -11.60 5.48
N PHE A 37 -11.53 -10.87 4.78
CA PHE A 37 -10.48 -10.08 5.44
C PHE A 37 -11.08 -8.83 6.09
N GLU A 38 -10.62 -8.50 7.30
CA GLU A 38 -10.93 -7.21 7.92
C GLU A 38 -10.11 -6.10 7.23
N VAL A 39 -10.79 -5.16 6.57
CA VAL A 39 -10.14 -4.06 5.85
C VAL A 39 -10.51 -2.74 6.50
N ARG A 40 -9.52 -2.03 7.05
CA ARG A 40 -9.69 -0.71 7.66
C ARG A 40 -9.25 0.36 6.69
N THR A 41 -10.21 1.07 6.09
CA THR A 41 -9.91 2.11 5.10
C THR A 41 -9.67 3.46 5.74
N SER A 42 -8.58 4.13 5.37
CA SER A 42 -8.28 5.52 5.73
C SER A 42 -8.02 6.35 4.48
N PHE A 43 -8.50 7.59 4.45
CA PHE A 43 -8.25 8.52 3.36
C PHE A 43 -7.22 9.55 3.79
N THR A 44 -6.20 9.77 2.97
CA THR A 44 -5.13 10.71 3.28
C THR A 44 -5.56 12.14 2.98
N SER A 45 -5.27 13.08 3.86
CA SER A 45 -5.45 14.52 3.59
C SER A 45 -4.20 15.18 2.98
N SER A 46 -3.04 14.55 3.14
CA SER A 46 -1.74 14.99 2.63
C SER A 46 -0.76 13.81 2.56
N LEU A 47 0.43 14.02 1.98
CA LEU A 47 1.51 13.03 2.01
C LEU A 47 2.02 12.78 3.44
N GLU A 48 2.14 13.83 4.25
CA GLU A 48 2.50 13.71 5.67
C GLU A 48 1.48 12.85 6.43
N ASN A 49 0.19 13.09 6.20
CA ASN A 49 -0.87 12.27 6.80
C ASN A 49 -0.85 10.82 6.28
N ALA A 50 -0.44 10.57 5.03
CA ALA A 50 -0.24 9.21 4.54
C ALA A 50 0.85 8.49 5.36
N CYS A 51 1.99 9.14 5.57
CA CYS A 51 3.07 8.60 6.40
C CYS A 51 2.60 8.32 7.84
N GLU A 52 1.91 9.28 8.48
CA GLU A 52 1.37 9.11 9.83
C GLU A 52 0.42 7.90 9.96
N LEU A 53 -0.47 7.71 8.98
CA LEU A 53 -1.40 6.58 8.96
C LEU A 53 -0.65 5.26 8.81
N VAL A 54 0.38 5.23 7.98
CA VAL A 54 1.22 4.05 7.78
C VAL A 54 2.03 3.75 9.05
N THR A 55 2.67 4.73 9.67
CA THR A 55 3.43 4.55 10.91
C THR A 55 2.55 4.03 12.05
N LYS A 56 1.30 4.50 12.15
CA LYS A 56 0.33 3.93 13.11
C LYS A 56 0.05 2.46 12.84
N ALA A 57 -0.12 2.06 11.58
CA ALA A 57 -0.29 0.67 11.20
C ALA A 57 0.98 -0.17 11.43
N ALA A 58 2.17 0.42 11.22
CA ALA A 58 3.46 -0.23 11.36
C ALA A 58 3.74 -0.72 12.79
N VAL A 59 3.27 0.02 13.79
CA VAL A 59 3.45 -0.29 15.22
C VAL A 59 2.27 -1.05 15.83
N ASP A 60 1.17 -1.20 15.09
CA ASP A 60 -0.01 -1.93 15.55
C ASP A 60 0.22 -3.45 15.38
N TYR A 61 0.13 -4.17 16.49
CA TYR A 61 0.28 -5.62 16.50
C TYR A 61 -0.74 -6.29 15.58
N ASP A 62 -1.98 -5.80 15.56
CA ASP A 62 -3.09 -6.39 14.82
C ASP A 62 -3.09 -6.00 13.33
N CYS A 63 -2.23 -5.09 12.89
CA CYS A 63 -2.08 -4.81 11.47
C CYS A 63 -1.25 -5.90 10.81
N SER A 64 -1.80 -6.60 9.82
CA SER A 64 -1.10 -7.69 9.12
C SER A 64 -0.51 -7.27 7.78
N LEU A 65 -1.04 -6.22 7.16
CA LEU A 65 -0.65 -5.75 5.82
C LEU A 65 -1.07 -4.29 5.63
N VAL A 66 -0.19 -3.49 5.03
CA VAL A 66 -0.54 -2.15 4.53
C VAL A 66 -0.78 -2.19 3.02
N VAL A 67 -1.93 -1.72 2.57
CA VAL A 67 -2.24 -1.52 1.15
C VAL A 67 -2.38 -0.02 0.91
N ALA A 68 -1.55 0.54 0.03
CA ALA A 68 -1.57 1.97 -0.28
C ALA A 68 -2.01 2.22 -1.74
N ALA A 69 -3.08 2.98 -1.92
CA ALA A 69 -3.59 3.39 -3.22
C ALA A 69 -3.24 4.85 -3.50
N GLY A 70 -2.33 5.08 -4.45
CA GLY A 70 -1.81 6.41 -4.77
C GLY A 70 -0.78 6.39 -5.89
N GLY A 71 -0.08 7.51 -6.07
CA GLY A 71 1.08 7.59 -6.96
C GLY A 71 2.40 7.48 -6.20
N ASP A 72 3.50 7.85 -6.84
CA ASP A 72 4.87 7.69 -6.31
C ASP A 72 5.07 8.38 -4.96
N GLY A 73 4.47 9.56 -4.75
CA GLY A 73 4.50 10.24 -3.46
C GLY A 73 3.86 9.41 -2.34
N THR A 74 2.73 8.76 -2.60
CA THR A 74 2.05 7.89 -1.62
C THR A 74 2.86 6.61 -1.39
N ALA A 75 3.45 6.04 -2.44
CA ALA A 75 4.32 4.88 -2.32
C ALA A 75 5.55 5.18 -1.43
N ARG A 76 6.22 6.32 -1.66
CA ARG A 76 7.36 6.79 -0.88
C ARG A 76 7.01 6.99 0.60
N GLU A 77 5.89 7.64 0.91
CA GLU A 77 5.46 7.82 2.30
C GLU A 77 5.03 6.52 2.97
N THR A 78 4.54 5.54 2.19
CA THR A 78 4.24 4.20 2.70
C THR A 78 5.52 3.45 3.06
N ALA A 79 6.53 3.49 2.18
CA ALA A 79 7.83 2.89 2.47
C ALA A 79 8.50 3.55 3.68
N HIS A 80 8.43 4.89 3.77
CA HIS A 80 8.96 5.65 4.90
C HIS A 80 8.22 5.32 6.20
N GLY A 81 6.89 5.29 6.20
CA GLY A 81 6.11 4.99 7.40
C GLY A 81 6.32 3.57 7.93
N LEU A 82 6.78 2.64 7.09
CA LEU A 82 7.15 1.26 7.43
C LEU A 82 8.63 1.07 7.75
N GLU A 83 9.44 2.13 7.73
CA GLU A 83 10.87 2.01 8.05
C GLU A 83 11.07 1.38 9.43
N GLY A 84 11.87 0.31 9.50
CA GLY A 84 12.12 -0.45 10.72
C GLY A 84 10.98 -1.40 11.16
N SER A 85 9.88 -1.46 10.42
CA SER A 85 8.77 -2.39 10.64
C SER A 85 8.94 -3.69 9.86
N ASP A 86 8.33 -4.77 10.35
CA ASP A 86 8.22 -6.06 9.66
C ASP A 86 6.91 -6.22 8.89
N LYS A 87 6.02 -5.21 8.92
CA LYS A 87 4.74 -5.25 8.22
C LYS A 87 4.96 -5.13 6.69
N PRO A 88 4.43 -6.06 5.88
CA PRO A 88 4.52 -5.96 4.43
C PRO A 88 3.64 -4.83 3.89
N MET A 89 3.95 -4.37 2.67
CA MET A 89 3.09 -3.47 1.91
C MET A 89 2.74 -3.98 0.52
N MET A 90 1.59 -3.54 0.02
CA MET A 90 1.22 -3.60 -1.40
C MET A 90 0.84 -2.21 -1.91
N LEU A 91 1.17 -1.92 -3.16
CA LEU A 91 0.83 -0.65 -3.81
C LEU A 91 -0.25 -0.86 -4.86
N ILE A 92 -1.20 0.06 -4.94
CA ILE A 92 -2.19 0.13 -6.00
C ILE A 92 -1.81 1.32 -6.87
N PRO A 93 -1.39 1.09 -8.13
CA PRO A 93 -0.92 2.14 -9.03
C PRO A 93 -2.09 3.05 -9.41
N CYS A 94 -2.16 4.20 -8.74
CA CYS A 94 -3.14 5.24 -9.03
C CYS A 94 -2.47 6.51 -9.58
N GLY A 95 -1.15 6.64 -9.58
CA GLY A 95 -0.43 7.79 -10.15
C GLY A 95 -0.27 7.71 -11.67
N THR A 96 0.54 8.63 -12.21
CA THR A 96 0.90 8.64 -13.65
C THR A 96 2.06 7.71 -13.96
N GLU A 97 3.16 7.79 -13.19
CA GLU A 97 4.38 7.01 -13.47
C GLU A 97 4.41 5.69 -12.68
N ASN A 98 4.01 5.69 -11.41
CA ASN A 98 3.89 4.48 -10.57
C ASN A 98 5.17 3.63 -10.56
N LEU A 99 6.34 4.26 -10.45
CA LEU A 99 7.65 3.64 -10.66
C LEU A 99 7.84 2.39 -9.78
N LEU A 100 7.78 2.55 -8.46
CA LEU A 100 7.92 1.42 -7.53
C LEU A 100 6.86 0.34 -7.73
N ALA A 101 5.61 0.72 -8.00
CA ALA A 101 4.55 -0.26 -8.25
C ALA A 101 4.83 -1.08 -9.52
N ASN A 102 5.32 -0.43 -10.59
CA ASN A 102 5.72 -1.09 -11.82
C ASN A 102 6.95 -1.99 -11.62
N GLU A 103 7.95 -1.56 -10.86
CA GLU A 103 9.12 -2.38 -10.50
C GLU A 103 8.72 -3.65 -9.73
N LEU A 104 7.72 -3.54 -8.86
CA LEU A 104 7.14 -4.68 -8.13
C LEU A 104 6.19 -5.54 -8.98
N GLY A 105 5.94 -5.16 -10.24
CA GLY A 105 5.09 -5.87 -11.17
C GLY A 105 3.58 -5.61 -10.98
N TYR A 106 3.20 -4.57 -10.25
CA TYR A 106 1.82 -4.13 -10.09
C TYR A 106 1.42 -3.24 -11.27
N ASP A 107 0.91 -3.87 -12.32
CA ASP A 107 0.32 -3.17 -13.46
C ASP A 107 -1.06 -2.56 -13.16
N GLU A 108 -1.63 -1.83 -14.11
CA GLU A 108 -2.95 -1.20 -13.98
C GLU A 108 -4.15 -2.18 -14.08
N ARG A 109 -4.04 -3.39 -13.53
CA ARG A 109 -5.13 -4.38 -13.51
C ARG A 109 -5.30 -4.96 -12.12
N THR A 110 -6.54 -4.92 -11.64
CA THR A 110 -6.96 -5.54 -10.37
C THR A 110 -6.56 -7.03 -10.29
N LYS A 111 -6.60 -7.75 -11.42
CA LYS A 111 -6.20 -9.16 -11.49
C LYS A 111 -4.74 -9.41 -11.08
N THR A 112 -3.85 -8.47 -11.37
CA THR A 112 -2.44 -8.58 -11.01
C THR A 112 -2.24 -8.39 -9.51
N LEU A 113 -2.95 -7.44 -8.90
CA LEU A 113 -2.98 -7.26 -7.45
C LEU A 113 -3.52 -8.51 -6.72
N ILE A 114 -4.60 -9.10 -7.23
CA ILE A 114 -5.17 -10.33 -6.68
C ILE A 114 -4.15 -11.47 -6.72
N LYS A 115 -3.48 -11.67 -7.86
CA LYS A 115 -2.44 -12.69 -7.99
C LYS A 115 -1.26 -12.46 -7.05
N ALA A 116 -0.83 -11.22 -6.90
CA ALA A 116 0.27 -10.87 -6.00
C ALA A 116 -0.11 -11.16 -4.53
N PHE A 117 -1.33 -10.79 -4.13
CA PHE A 117 -1.87 -11.08 -2.80
C PHE A 117 -2.01 -12.58 -2.53
N GLU A 118 -2.55 -13.34 -3.48
CA GLU A 118 -2.72 -14.81 -3.34
C GLU A 118 -1.40 -15.57 -3.40
N GLY A 119 -0.38 -15.00 -4.05
CA GLY A 119 0.94 -15.61 -4.19
C GLY A 119 1.77 -15.64 -2.91
N ASP A 120 1.38 -14.87 -1.88
CA ASP A 120 2.01 -14.81 -0.55
C ASP A 120 3.55 -14.69 -0.60
N CYS A 121 4.05 -13.93 -1.58
CA CYS A 121 5.48 -13.72 -1.80
C CYS A 121 5.91 -12.36 -1.24
N ILE A 122 6.64 -12.38 -0.12
CA ILE A 122 7.23 -11.18 0.49
C ILE A 122 8.70 -11.06 0.07
N ARG A 123 9.10 -9.85 -0.31
CA ARG A 123 10.49 -9.50 -0.62
C ARG A 123 10.91 -8.28 0.19
N THR A 124 12.17 -8.23 0.59
CA THR A 124 12.76 -7.05 1.21
C THR A 124 12.92 -5.94 0.18
N LEU A 125 12.63 -4.71 0.58
CA LEU A 125 12.85 -3.50 -0.23
C LEU A 125 13.89 -2.65 0.49
N ASP A 126 14.99 -2.33 -0.21
CA ASP A 126 15.97 -1.39 0.32
C ASP A 126 15.43 0.03 0.24
N LEU A 127 15.56 0.79 1.33
CA LEU A 127 15.13 2.19 1.40
C LEU A 127 16.37 3.09 1.45
N GLY A 128 16.49 3.97 0.45
CA GLY A 128 17.53 5.00 0.45
C GLY A 128 17.13 6.17 1.36
N SER A 129 18.09 6.80 2.02
CA SER A 129 17.87 8.02 2.79
C SER A 129 18.88 9.10 2.42
N ALA A 130 18.39 10.32 2.16
CA ALA A 130 19.21 11.49 1.89
C ALA A 130 18.63 12.71 2.61
N ASN A 131 19.45 13.42 3.41
CA ASN A 131 19.03 14.58 4.20
C ASN A 131 17.79 14.32 5.08
N GLY A 132 17.69 13.11 5.65
CA GLY A 132 16.55 12.71 6.49
C GLY A 132 15.25 12.46 5.71
N ARG A 133 15.33 12.29 4.38
CA ARG A 133 14.18 11.93 3.53
C ARG A 133 14.43 10.60 2.85
N CYS A 134 13.46 9.71 2.99
CA CYS A 134 13.49 8.41 2.34
C CYS A 134 13.12 8.49 0.85
N PHE A 135 13.77 7.68 0.03
CA PHE A 135 13.48 7.48 -1.37
C PHE A 135 13.56 6.00 -1.76
N THR A 136 12.72 5.61 -2.70
CA THR A 136 12.72 4.31 -3.37
C THR A 136 12.94 4.57 -4.87
N SER A 137 13.43 3.58 -5.61
CA SER A 137 13.48 3.65 -7.07
C SER A 137 12.10 3.80 -7.70
#